data_AF-A0A3A8KUI6-F1
#
_entry.id   AF-A0A3A8KUI6-F1
#
_cell.length_a   1.000
_cell.length_b   1.000
_cell.length_c   1.000
_cell.angle_alpha   90.00
_cell.angle_beta   90.00
_cell.angle_gamma   90.00
#
_symmetry.space_group_name_H-M   'P 1'
#
loop_
_entity.id
_entity.type
_entity.pdbx_description
1 polymer ?
#
loop_
_entity_poly.entity_id
_entity_poly.type
_entity_poly.pdbx_seq_one_letter_code
_entity_poly.pdbx_strand_id
1 'polypeptide(L)'
;MTTNSPQGFGYRARRTFTRLLVFLVILGLGGGVVFLLGQLNARTFTLVTENGELVVMKGRALPTGATPYRPGDPRLADTYA
;
A
#
# COMPACT_ATOMS: atom_id res chain seq x y z
N MET A 1 10.78 51.57 4.56
CA MET A 1 11.96 50.78 4.96
C MET A 1 11.50 49.39 5.39
N THR A 2 11.66 48.38 4.53
CA THR A 2 11.38 46.98 4.88
C THR A 2 12.63 46.39 5.52
N THR A 3 12.61 46.26 6.84
CA THR A 3 13.69 45.63 7.61
C THR A 3 13.65 44.12 7.37
N ASN A 4 14.44 43.65 6.39
CA ASN A 4 14.75 42.24 6.25
C ASN A 4 15.72 41.85 7.36
N SER A 5 15.21 41.63 8.57
CA SER A 5 15.98 41.06 9.67
C SER A 5 16.55 39.71 9.22
N PRO A 6 17.88 39.53 9.15
CA PRO A 6 18.47 38.28 8.70
C PRO A 6 18.09 37.19 9.69
N GLN A 7 17.11 36.37 9.32
CA GLN A 7 16.66 35.21 10.08
C GLN A 7 17.90 34.35 10.38
N GLY A 8 18.29 34.31 11.66
CA GLY A 8 19.54 33.69 12.10
C GLY A 8 19.65 32.24 11.65
N PHE A 9 20.88 31.77 11.43
CA PHE A 9 21.18 30.42 10.96
C PHE A 9 20.44 29.32 11.75
N GLY A 10 20.32 29.46 13.07
CA GLY A 10 19.57 28.52 13.93
C GLY A 10 18.07 28.45 13.63
N TYR A 11 17.44 29.56 13.25
CA TYR A 11 16.02 29.58 12.85
C TYR A 11 15.80 28.81 11.53
N ARG A 12 16.72 28.98 10.58
CA ARG A 12 16.69 28.26 9.29
C ARG A 12 16.93 26.77 9.48
N ALA A 13 17.93 26.39 10.28
CA ALA A 13 18.25 25.00 10.59
C ALA A 13 17.08 24.27 11.27
N ARG A 14 16.47 24.89 12.30
CA ARG A 14 15.30 24.33 12.98
C ARG A 14 14.12 24.14 12.03
N ARG A 15 13.84 25.13 11.18
CA ARG A 15 12.75 25.04 10.19
C ARG A 15 12.97 23.90 9.19
N THR A 16 14.19 23.73 8.69
CA THR A 16 14.52 22.64 7.76
C THR A 16 14.43 21.27 8.44
N PHE A 17 14.93 21.16 9.67
CA PHE A 17 14.82 19.92 10.44
C PHE A 17 13.36 19.53 10.70
N THR A 18 12.51 20.47 11.14
CA THR A 18 11.08 20.21 11.33
C THR A 18 10.41 19.77 10.03
N ARG A 19 10.73 20.40 8.89
CA ARG A 19 10.21 20.00 7.57
C ARG A 19 10.62 18.58 7.19
N LEU A 20 11.88 18.23 7.41
CA LEU A 20 12.38 16.89 7.11
C LEU A 20 11.72 15.84 8.01
N LEU A 21 11.56 16.14 9.29
CA LEU A 21 10.88 15.27 10.24
C LEU A 21 9.41 15.05 9.84
N VAL A 22 8.68 16.13 9.51
CA VAL A 22 7.29 16.02 9.02
C VAL A 22 7.23 15.21 7.73
N PHE A 23 8.17 15.42 6.81
CA PHE A 23 8.25 14.65 5.56
C PHE A 23 8.45 13.15 5.83
N LEU A 24 9.34 12.78 6.74
CA LEU A 24 9.54 11.38 7.14
C LEU A 24 8.30 10.77 7.78
N VAL A 25 7.59 11.53 8.62
CA VAL A 25 6.31 11.09 9.21
C VAL A 25 5.27 10.83 8.12
N ILE A 26 5.15 11.74 7.15
CA ILE A 26 4.22 11.57 6.01
C ILE A 26 4.59 10.32 5.19
N LEU A 27 5.89 10.09 4.92
CA LEU A 27 6.33 8.88 4.22
C LEU A 27 6.04 7.60 5.02
N GLY A 28 6.29 7.61 6.33
CA GLY A 28 5.97 6.48 7.20
C GLY A 28 4.48 6.16 7.22
N LEU A 29 3.63 7.18 7.35
CA LEU A 29 2.17 7.03 7.30
C LEU A 29 1.70 6.55 5.93
N GLY A 30 2.19 7.16 4.85
CA GLY A 30 1.84 6.76 3.48
C GLY A 30 2.24 5.31 3.19
N GLY A 31 3.47 4.93 3.55
CA GLY A 31 3.94 3.54 3.42
C GLY A 31 3.11 2.56 4.26
N GLY A 32 2.78 2.94 5.50
CA GLY A 32 1.92 2.14 6.38
C GLY A 32 0.54 1.91 5.80
N VAL A 33 -0.10 2.94 5.23
CA VAL A 33 -1.41 2.82 4.58
C VAL A 33 -1.34 1.87 3.38
N VAL A 34 -0.35 2.05 2.50
CA VAL A 34 -0.16 1.16 1.32
C VAL A 34 0.08 -0.28 1.75
N PHE A 35 0.86 -0.50 2.80
CA PHE A 35 1.13 -1.82 3.36
C PHE A 35 -0.14 -2.47 3.93
N LEU A 36 -0.94 -1.74 4.71
CA LEU A 36 -2.21 -2.22 5.26
C LEU A 36 -3.21 -2.52 4.15
N LEU A 37 -3.32 -1.66 3.13
CA LEU A 37 -4.14 -1.92 1.95
C LEU A 37 -3.69 -3.18 1.22
N GLY A 38 -2.38 -3.40 1.10
CA GLY A 38 -1.81 -4.63 0.57
C GLY A 38 -2.19 -5.87 1.40
N GLN A 39 -2.19 -5.77 2.73
CA GLN A 39 -2.64 -6.85 3.60
C GLN A 39 -4.14 -7.12 3.51
N LEU A 40 -4.96 -6.06 3.39
CA LEU A 40 -6.39 -6.19 3.19
C LEU A 40 -6.68 -6.89 1.86
N ASN A 41 -6.04 -6.45 0.78
CA ASN A 41 -6.13 -7.09 -0.53
C ASN A 41 -5.71 -8.56 -0.45
N ALA A 42 -4.61 -8.87 0.25
CA ALA A 42 -4.15 -10.25 0.43
C ALA A 42 -5.16 -11.20 1.12
N ARG A 43 -6.15 -10.64 1.82
CA ARG A 43 -7.22 -11.38 2.51
C ARG A 43 -8.53 -11.37 1.73
N THR A 44 -8.62 -10.63 0.63
CA THR A 44 -9.81 -10.58 -0.21
C THR A 44 -9.76 -11.68 -1.26
N PHE A 45 -10.86 -12.43 -1.36
CA PHE A 45 -11.12 -13.36 -2.45
C PHE A 45 -12.21 -12.75 -3.31
N THR A 46 -11.95 -12.63 -4.62
CA THR A 46 -12.91 -12.09 -5.58
C THR A 46 -13.23 -13.16 -6.62
N LEU A 47 -14.50 -13.31 -6.97
CA LEU A 47 -14.93 -14.20 -8.05
C LEU A 47 -14.92 -13.40 -9.35
N VAL A 48 -14.20 -13.88 -10.36
CA VAL A 48 -14.13 -13.25 -11.68
C VAL A 48 -14.45 -14.29 -12.73
N THR A 49 -15.35 -13.96 -13.66
CA THR A 49 -15.67 -14.83 -14.80
C THR A 49 -14.68 -14.57 -15.92
N GLU A 50 -13.77 -15.51 -16.18
CA GLU A 50 -12.74 -15.39 -17.21
C GLU A 50 -12.95 -16.54 -18.22
N ASN A 51 -13.08 -16.22 -19.51
CA ASN A 51 -13.34 -17.20 -20.59
C ASN A 51 -14.58 -18.10 -20.40
N GLY A 52 -15.61 -17.61 -19.71
CA GLY A 52 -16.85 -18.37 -19.46
C GLY A 52 -16.79 -19.32 -18.27
N GLU A 53 -15.67 -19.33 -17.54
CA GLU A 53 -15.48 -20.12 -16.31
C GLU A 53 -15.37 -19.19 -15.10
N LEU A 54 -15.94 -19.61 -13.95
CA LEU A 54 -15.89 -18.83 -12.72
C LEU A 54 -14.57 -19.10 -11.99
N VAL A 55 -13.65 -18.13 -12.01
CA VAL A 55 -12.33 -18.26 -11.38
C VAL A 55 -12.30 -17.49 -10.05
N VAL A 56 -11.87 -18.17 -8.99
CA VAL A 56 -11.57 -17.51 -7.70
C VAL A 56 -10.23 -16.81 -7.82
N MET A 57 -10.19 -15.51 -7.63
CA MET A 57 -8.98 -14.70 -7.57
C MET A 57 -8.63 -14.44 -6.10
N LYS A 58 -7.37 -14.70 -5.72
CA LYS A 58 -6.86 -14.32 -4.40
C LYS A 58 -6.04 -13.04 -4.53
N GLY A 59 -6.44 -12.02 -3.78
CA GLY A 59 -5.67 -10.79 -3.69
C GLY A 59 -4.27 -11.04 -3.11
N ARG A 60 -3.31 -10.20 -3.49
CA ARG A 60 -1.91 -10.22 -3.05
C ARG A 60 -1.54 -8.81 -2.61
N ALA A 61 -0.51 -8.71 -1.78
CA ALA A 61 0.08 -7.41 -1.48
C ALA A 61 0.54 -6.71 -2.78
N LEU A 62 0.45 -5.38 -2.80
CA LEU A 62 0.99 -4.55 -3.87
C LEU A 62 2.48 -4.85 -4.09
N PRO A 63 3.01 -4.75 -5.33
CA PRO A 63 2.37 -4.23 -6.54
C PRO A 63 1.60 -5.28 -7.37
N THR A 64 1.64 -6.56 -6.98
CA THR A 64 1.22 -7.69 -7.82
C THR A 64 -0.30 -7.87 -8.01
N GLY A 65 -1.15 -7.13 -7.30
CA GLY A 65 -2.60 -7.17 -7.52
C GLY A 65 -3.25 -8.46 -7.02
N ALA A 66 -3.99 -9.17 -7.88
CA ALA A 66 -4.66 -10.43 -7.56
C ALA A 66 -4.26 -11.53 -8.55
N THR A 67 -4.13 -12.77 -8.05
CA THR A 67 -3.73 -13.93 -8.87
C THR A 67 -4.80 -15.02 -8.82
N PRO A 68 -5.01 -15.78 -9.90
CA PRO A 68 -5.92 -16.93 -9.90
C PRO A 68 -5.56 -17.89 -8.76
N TYR A 69 -6.52 -18.14 -7.88
CA TYR A 69 -6.37 -19.08 -6.78
C TYR A 69 -6.45 -20.50 -7.34
N ARG A 70 -5.30 -21.17 -7.41
CA ARG A 70 -5.24 -22.62 -7.64
C ARG A 70 -5.15 -23.31 -6.28
N PRO A 71 -6.15 -24.14 -5.89
CA PRO A 71 -6.05 -24.93 -4.68
C PRO A 71 -4.80 -25.82 -4.75
N GLY A 72 -4.01 -25.85 -3.67
CA GLY A 72 -2.82 -26.72 -3.60
C GLY A 72 -3.16 -28.22 -3.49
N ASP A 73 -4.43 -28.55 -3.25
CA ASP A 73 -4.92 -29.91 -3.08
C ASP A 73 -5.93 -30.24 -4.20
N PRO A 74 -5.58 -31.11 -5.17
CA PRO A 74 -6.42 -31.42 -6.34
C PRO A 74 -7.78 -31.99 -5.97
N ARG A 75 -7.91 -32.60 -4.78
CA ARG A 75 -9.15 -33.27 -4.35
C ARG A 75 -10.26 -32.30 -3.95
N LEU A 76 -9.92 -31.06 -3.62
CA LEU A 76 -10.89 -30.01 -3.30
C LEU A 76 -11.46 -29.36 -4.56
N ALA A 77 -10.77 -29.43 -5.71
CA ALA A 77 -11.28 -28.88 -6.96
C ALA A 77 -12.55 -29.62 -7.44
N ASP A 78 -12.57 -30.95 -7.35
CA ASP A 78 -13.73 -31.78 -7.73
C ASP A 78 -14.93 -31.62 -6.79
N THR A 79 -14.75 -31.13 -5.56
CA THR A 79 -15.86 -30.98 -4.60
C THR A 79 -16.63 -29.67 -4.82
N TYR A 80 -16.03 -28.70 -5.50
CA TYR A 80 -16.58 -27.35 -5.70
C TYR A 80 -16.85 -27.00 -7.18
N ALA A 81 -16.58 -27.91 -8.12
CA ALA A 81 -16.99 -27.80 -9.53
C ALA A 81 -18.46 -28.24 -9.71
#